data_AF-A0A7K5L8I1-F1
#
_entry.id   AF-A0A7K5L8I1-F1
#
_cell.length_a   1.000
_cell.length_b   1.000
_cell.length_c   1.000
_cell.angle_alpha   90.00
_cell.angle_beta   90.00
_cell.angle_gamma   90.00
#
_symmetry.space_group_name_H-M   'P 1'
#
loop_
_entity.id
_entity.type
_entity.pdbx_description
1 polymer ?
#
loop_
_entity_poly.entity_id
_entity_poly.type
_entity_poly.pdbx_seq_one_letter_code
_entity_poly.pdbx_strand_id
1 'polypeptide(L)'
;IINARLSRACPINPRQRGFISASGCSENLKLLQLLIRKAKQEHKELGDVFVDIAKAFDTVCHHHVIAGLVGRGVDPHIVSLISEMYRDIKTCIL
;
A
#
# COMPACT_ATOMS: atom_id res chain seq x y z
N ILE A 1 3.69 -17.96 4.82
CA ILE A 1 2.31 -18.39 5.19
C ILE A 1 1.41 -17.20 5.52
N ILE A 2 1.78 -16.31 6.47
CA ILE A 2 0.95 -15.16 6.87
C ILE A 2 0.65 -14.22 5.69
N ASN A 3 1.66 -13.83 4.91
CA ASN A 3 1.47 -12.98 3.73
C ASN A 3 0.43 -13.56 2.75
N ALA A 4 0.53 -14.85 2.41
CA ALA A 4 -0.43 -15.50 1.52
C ALA A 4 -1.87 -15.50 2.07
N ARG A 5 -2.07 -15.63 3.39
CA ARG A 5 -3.39 -15.53 4.02
C ARG A 5 -3.92 -14.10 3.95
N LEU A 6 -3.07 -13.12 4.27
CA LEU A 6 -3.42 -11.69 4.22
C LEU A 6 -3.70 -11.22 2.79
N SER A 7 -2.91 -11.61 1.78
CA SER A 7 -3.16 -11.22 0.40
C SER A 7 -4.50 -11.73 -0.14
N ARG A 8 -5.01 -12.85 0.38
CA ARG A 8 -6.35 -13.36 0.01
C ARG A 8 -7.47 -12.59 0.70
N ALA A 9 -7.33 -12.28 1.99
CA ALA A 9 -8.35 -11.54 2.75
C ALA A 9 -8.34 -10.03 2.45
N CYS A 10 -7.17 -9.51 2.07
CA CYS A 10 -6.92 -8.10 1.80
C CYS A 10 -6.41 -7.93 0.36
N PRO A 11 -7.28 -8.09 -0.65
CA PRO A 11 -6.89 -7.88 -2.03
C PRO A 11 -6.39 -6.44 -2.21
N ILE A 12 -5.17 -6.32 -2.71
CA ILE A 12 -4.53 -5.04 -2.98
C ILE A 12 -5.03 -4.51 -4.33
N ASN A 13 -5.07 -3.18 -4.48
CA ASN A 13 -5.41 -2.56 -5.76
C ASN A 13 -4.50 -3.11 -6.89
N PRO A 14 -5.06 -3.54 -8.03
CA PRO A 14 -4.29 -4.06 -9.16
C PRO A 14 -3.24 -3.10 -9.73
N ARG A 15 -3.33 -1.79 -9.45
CA ARG A 15 -2.37 -0.76 -9.85
C ARG A 15 -1.25 -0.52 -8.83
N GLN A 16 -1.34 -1.10 -7.62
CA GLN A 16 -0.24 -1.03 -6.66
C GLN A 16 0.96 -1.79 -7.22
N ARG A 17 2.14 -1.18 -7.11
CA ARG A 17 3.41 -1.80 -7.55
C ARG A 17 4.44 -1.87 -6.42
N GLY A 18 4.28 -1.07 -5.37
CA GLY A 18 5.09 -1.17 -4.16
C GLY A 18 4.72 -2.40 -3.32
N PHE A 19 5.74 -3.05 -2.75
CA PHE A 19 5.62 -4.16 -1.81
C PHE A 19 4.81 -5.38 -2.32
N ILE A 20 4.76 -5.58 -3.63
CA ILE A 20 4.15 -6.77 -4.25
C ILE A 20 5.16 -7.48 -5.16
N SER A 21 4.93 -8.76 -5.44
CA SER A 21 5.71 -9.53 -6.40
C SER A 21 5.30 -9.20 -7.84
N ALA A 22 5.76 -8.07 -8.36
CA ALA A 22 5.52 -7.60 -9.74
C ALA A 22 6.76 -6.87 -10.30
N SER A 23 6.66 -6.40 -11.55
CA SER A 23 7.67 -5.63 -12.31
C SER A 23 8.05 -4.25 -11.71
N GLY A 24 7.68 -3.99 -10.45
CA GLY A 24 7.95 -2.76 -9.73
C GLY A 24 7.25 -1.53 -10.32
N CYS A 25 7.73 -0.34 -9.99
CA CYS A 25 7.11 0.92 -10.40
C CYS A 25 7.30 1.26 -11.90
N SER A 26 8.05 0.46 -12.64
CA SER A 26 8.34 0.69 -14.06
C SER A 26 7.07 0.76 -14.91
N GLU A 27 6.08 -0.08 -14.62
CA GLU A 27 4.78 -0.06 -15.31
C GLU A 27 4.01 1.23 -15.08
N ASN A 28 3.94 1.70 -13.84
CA ASN A 28 3.23 2.94 -13.50
C ASN A 28 3.92 4.14 -14.16
N LEU A 29 5.26 4.18 -14.16
CA LEU A 29 6.02 5.21 -14.83
C LEU A 29 5.80 5.19 -16.36
N LYS A 30 5.78 3.99 -16.97
CA LYS A 30 5.50 3.84 -18.39
C LYS A 30 4.10 4.32 -18.75
N LEU A 31 3.11 4.00 -17.93
CA LEU A 31 1.73 4.44 -18.12
C LEU A 31 1.63 5.97 -18.06
N LEU A 32 2.25 6.61 -17.06
CA LEU A 32 2.28 8.07 -16.93
C LEU A 32 2.96 8.72 -18.16
N GLN A 33 4.09 8.18 -18.62
CA GLN A 33 4.76 8.66 -19.83
C GLN A 33 3.85 8.58 -21.06
N LEU A 34 3.06 7.51 -21.21
CA LEU A 34 2.12 7.36 -22.32
C LEU A 34 0.97 8.36 -22.23
N LEU A 35 0.43 8.62 -21.03
CA LEU A 35 -0.61 9.63 -20.80
C LEU A 35 -0.11 11.02 -21.17
N ILE A 36 1.10 11.39 -20.74
CA ILE A 36 1.73 12.67 -21.09
C ILE A 36 1.91 12.80 -22.61
N ARG A 37 2.41 11.74 -23.27
CA ARG A 37 2.60 11.74 -24.73
C ARG A 37 1.27 11.92 -25.47
N LYS A 38 0.22 11.22 -25.04
CA LYS A 38 -1.12 11.30 -25.64
C LYS A 38 -1.72 12.71 -25.48
N ALA A 39 -1.63 13.29 -24.29
CA ALA A 39 -2.11 14.66 -24.04
C ALA A 39 -1.42 15.68 -24.96
N LYS A 40 -0.09 15.56 -25.14
CA LYS A 40 0.68 16.39 -26.08
C LYS A 40 0.25 16.21 -27.53
N GLN A 41 0.01 14.97 -27.97
CA GLN A 41 -0.43 14.67 -29.33
C GLN A 41 -1.84 15.21 -29.63
N GLU A 42 -2.73 15.17 -28.64
CA GLU A 42 -4.12 15.61 -28.78
C GLU A 42 -4.32 17.10 -28.47
N HIS A 43 -3.26 17.83 -28.13
CA HIS A 43 -3.32 19.22 -27.64
C HIS A 43 -4.31 19.41 -26.49
N LYS A 44 -4.33 18.46 -25.56
CA LYS A 44 -5.18 18.48 -24.36
C LYS A 44 -4.36 18.72 -23.10
N GLU A 45 -4.99 19.35 -22.13
CA GLU A 45 -4.44 19.52 -20.79
C GLU A 45 -4.43 18.18 -20.04
N LEU A 46 -3.40 17.97 -19.20
CA LEU A 46 -3.28 16.83 -18.31
C LEU A 46 -2.83 17.35 -16.94
N GLY A 47 -3.66 17.16 -15.93
CA GLY A 47 -3.31 17.37 -14.52
C GLY A 47 -2.81 16.07 -13.89
N ASP A 48 -1.75 16.15 -13.11
CA ASP A 48 -1.24 15.04 -12.29
C ASP A 48 -0.99 15.53 -10.85
N VAL A 49 -1.25 14.67 -9.87
CA VAL A 49 -1.13 15.00 -8.44
C VAL A 49 -0.29 13.93 -7.75
N PHE A 50 0.87 14.34 -7.26
CA PHE A 50 1.73 13.50 -6.42
C PHE A 50 1.37 13.71 -4.95
N VAL A 51 0.92 12.65 -4.30
CA VAL A 51 0.59 12.63 -2.86
C VAL A 51 1.61 11.76 -2.15
N ASP A 52 2.17 12.28 -1.06
CA ASP A 52 3.10 11.55 -0.19
C ASP A 52 2.63 11.61 1.27
N ILE A 53 2.91 10.55 2.03
CA ILE A 53 2.57 10.45 3.46
C ILE A 53 3.86 10.48 4.26
N ALA A 54 4.08 11.59 4.97
CA ALA A 54 5.26 11.75 5.81
C ALA A 54 5.33 10.69 6.90
N LYS A 55 6.48 10.01 6.99
CA LYS A 55 6.77 8.98 8.00
C LYS A 55 5.68 7.90 8.12
N ALA A 56 5.15 7.42 7.00
CA ALA A 56 3.97 6.54 6.96
C ALA A 56 4.04 5.32 7.91
N PHE A 57 5.22 4.73 8.14
CA PHE A 57 5.36 3.62 9.07
C PHE A 57 5.35 4.04 10.55
N ASP A 58 5.81 5.26 10.85
CA ASP A 58 5.82 5.79 12.22
C ASP A 58 4.50 6.47 12.60
N THR A 59 3.77 7.00 11.62
CA THR A 59 2.58 7.86 11.86
C THR A 59 1.26 7.12 11.72
N VAL A 60 1.25 5.92 11.12
CA VAL A 60 0.05 5.10 11.04
C VAL A 60 -0.29 4.55 12.42
N CYS A 61 -1.44 4.95 12.95
CA CYS A 61 -1.88 4.47 14.25
C CYS A 61 -2.25 2.98 14.22
N HIS A 62 -1.69 2.20 15.15
CA HIS A 62 -1.86 0.74 15.18
C HIS A 62 -3.33 0.31 15.29
N HIS A 63 -4.19 1.08 15.97
CA HIS A 63 -5.63 0.76 16.03
C HIS A 63 -6.29 0.78 14.65
N HIS A 64 -5.87 1.67 13.75
CA HIS A 64 -6.38 1.71 12.38
C HIS A 64 -5.94 0.48 11.58
N VAL A 65 -4.74 -0.03 11.82
CA VAL A 65 -4.26 -1.28 11.19
C VAL A 65 -5.14 -2.45 11.64
N ILE A 66 -5.37 -2.60 12.94
CA ILE A 66 -6.21 -3.68 13.49
C ILE A 66 -7.66 -3.56 13.02
N ALA A 67 -8.25 -2.36 13.08
CA ALA A 67 -9.61 -2.12 12.57
C ALA A 67 -9.72 -2.44 11.07
N GLY A 68 -8.69 -2.10 10.28
CA GLY A 68 -8.62 -2.41 8.85
C GLY A 68 -8.51 -3.90 8.53
N LEU A 69 -7.92 -4.71 9.42
CA LEU A 69 -7.87 -6.17 9.30
C LEU A 69 -9.21 -6.80 9.67
N VAL A 70 -9.83 -6.36 10.77
CA VAL A 70 -11.15 -6.83 11.21
C VAL A 70 -12.21 -6.50 10.16
N GLY A 71 -12.22 -5.27 9.64
CA GLY A 71 -13.17 -4.85 8.60
C GLY A 71 -13.01 -5.60 7.27
N ARG A 72 -11.85 -6.23 7.03
CA ARG A 72 -11.61 -7.10 5.87
C ARG A 72 -11.89 -8.58 6.14
N GLY A 73 -12.42 -8.93 7.32
CA GLY A 73 -12.75 -10.31 7.67
C GLY A 73 -11.52 -11.21 7.83
N VAL A 74 -10.37 -10.64 8.22
CA VAL A 74 -9.18 -11.45 8.53
C VAL A 74 -9.45 -12.32 9.75
N ASP A 75 -8.97 -13.57 9.70
CA ASP A 75 -9.10 -14.56 10.77
C ASP A 75 -8.70 -13.97 12.15
N PRO A 76 -9.53 -14.10 13.20
CA PRO A 76 -9.26 -13.52 14.51
C PRO A 76 -7.91 -13.91 15.11
N HIS A 77 -7.40 -15.13 14.85
CA HIS A 77 -6.08 -15.55 15.35
C HIS A 77 -4.95 -14.79 14.65
N ILE A 78 -5.11 -14.48 13.36
CA ILE A 78 -4.15 -13.67 12.62
C ILE A 78 -4.20 -12.22 13.08
N VAL A 79 -5.41 -11.69 13.37
CA VAL A 79 -5.56 -10.34 13.94
C VAL A 79 -4.90 -10.26 15.31
N SER A 80 -5.11 -11.25 16.19
CA SER A 80 -4.46 -11.31 17.51
C SER A 80 -2.94 -11.35 17.38
N LEU A 81 -2.42 -12.22 16.50
CA LEU A 81 -0.99 -12.34 16.25
C LEU A 81 -0.38 -11.00 15.80
N ILE A 82 -1.00 -10.31 14.83
CA ILE A 82 -0.50 -9.01 14.36
C ILE A 82 -0.61 -7.95 15.47
N SER A 83 -1.69 -7.96 16.26
CA SER A 83 -1.85 -7.04 17.39
C SER A 83 -0.79 -7.24 18.47
N GLU A 84 -0.41 -8.50 18.74
CA GLU A 84 0.67 -8.84 19.67
C GLU A 84 2.03 -8.42 19.13
N MET A 85 2.25 -8.55 17.81
CA MET A 85 3.49 -8.07 17.19
C MET A 85 3.69 -6.58 17.45
N TYR A 86 2.64 -5.75 17.47
CA TYR A 86 2.73 -4.30 17.75
C TYR A 86 2.86 -3.94 19.24
N ARG A 87 2.75 -4.89 20.17
CA ARG A 87 2.79 -4.63 21.61
C ARG A 87 4.22 -4.45 22.09
N ASP A 88 4.47 -3.38 22.85
CA ASP A 88 5.76 -3.06 23.49
C ASP A 88 6.97 -3.01 22.55
N ILE A 89 6.77 -2.85 21.23
CA ILE A 89 7.90 -2.64 20.31
C ILE A 89 8.51 -1.28 20.58
N LYS A 90 9.84 -1.26 20.75
CA LYS A 90 10.66 -0.06 20.66
C LYS A 90 11.64 -0.23 19.51
N THR A 91 11.61 0.70 18.56
CA THR A 91 12.60 0.79 17.50
C THR A 91 13.41 2.05 17.73
N CYS A 92 14.72 1.90 17.91
CA CYS A 92 15.66 3.02 17.91
C CYS A 92 16.30 3.08 16.52
N ILE A 93 16.10 4.18 15.81
CA ILE A 93 16.79 4.46 14.56
C ILE A 93 18.01 5.30 14.96
N LEU A 94 19.22 4.73 14.78
CA LEU A 94 20.50 5.41 15.02
C LEU A 94 20.75 6.50 13.96
#